data_AF-A0A0C9XKE8-F1
#
_entry.id   AF-A0A0C9XKE8-F1
#
_cell.length_a   1.000
_cell.length_b   1.000
_cell.length_c   1.000
_cell.angle_alpha   90.00
_cell.angle_beta   90.00
_cell.angle_gamma   90.00
#
_symmetry.space_group_name_H-M   'P 1'
#
loop_
_entity.id
_entity.type
_entity.pdbx_description
1 polymer ?
#
loop_
_entity_poly.entity_id
_entity_poly.type
_entity_poly.pdbx_seq_one_letter_code
_entity_poly.pdbx_strand_id
1 'polypeptide(L)'
;MDVPETQTPSRGPNKRAKTSSPKENSDALEATTDKPSDSVNEVTSVVSKPLASSAVDKTADPEIKFTGKFDLYGMKLPFLHKVYLPPGSKTPNPEELYKTILTYQAKKDNTAQITLPDELTRASGTFKSFVLCDPMEEMPFPIKITDINETVVKFTSNQLKEFVHISETVKGLGVSGDLELDEDNCGVSSASGDIKMRQLWSKVDAKGKNMELFEGFFSFDVSYSGMYRRKGHGSGQNVEMGFWAVRGAA
;
A
#
# COMPACT_ATOMS: atom_id res chain seq x y z
N MET A 1 -48.02 28.40 35.06
CA MET A 1 -47.69 27.64 33.84
C MET A 1 -46.40 26.93 34.13
N ASP A 2 -46.54 25.71 34.64
CA ASP A 2 -45.45 24.88 35.16
C ASP A 2 -44.61 24.30 34.03
N VAL A 3 -43.30 24.40 34.21
CA VAL A 3 -42.26 23.83 33.35
C VAL A 3 -41.91 22.44 33.90
N PRO A 4 -41.90 21.37 33.09
CA PRO A 4 -41.40 20.08 33.57
C PRO A 4 -39.87 20.02 33.44
N GLU A 5 -39.22 19.89 34.59
CA GLU A 5 -37.85 19.43 34.79
C GLU A 5 -37.72 17.96 34.38
N THR A 6 -36.84 17.63 33.44
CA THR A 6 -36.49 16.23 33.12
C THR A 6 -35.07 15.91 33.56
N GLN A 7 -35.01 14.91 34.43
CA GLN A 7 -33.87 14.38 35.16
C GLN A 7 -32.86 13.67 34.25
N THR A 8 -31.58 13.88 34.54
CA THR A 8 -30.42 13.16 34.00
C THR A 8 -30.24 11.78 34.67
N PRO A 9 -29.95 10.70 33.91
CA PRO A 9 -29.64 9.41 34.50
C PRO A 9 -28.17 9.29 34.91
N SER A 10 -28.00 8.83 36.15
CA SER A 10 -26.76 8.49 36.86
C SER A 10 -25.99 7.32 36.20
N ARG A 11 -24.68 7.50 36.01
CA ARG A 11 -23.72 6.48 35.56
C ARG A 11 -23.24 5.65 36.76
N GLY A 12 -23.63 4.37 36.80
CA GLY A 12 -23.03 3.37 37.69
C GLY A 12 -21.71 2.79 37.12
N PRO A 13 -20.73 2.40 37.97
CA PRO A 13 -19.44 1.88 37.53
C PRO A 13 -19.49 0.37 37.35
N ASN A 14 -19.10 -0.15 36.18
CA ASN A 14 -18.97 -1.60 35.98
C ASN A 14 -17.54 -2.05 35.67
N LYS A 15 -16.97 -2.61 36.75
CA LYS A 15 -15.96 -3.66 36.94
C LYS A 15 -15.20 -4.18 35.72
N ARG A 16 -13.89 -3.95 35.83
CA ARG A 16 -12.75 -4.55 35.12
C ARG A 16 -12.63 -6.04 35.46
N ALA A 17 -12.70 -6.92 34.46
CA ALA A 17 -12.34 -8.33 34.58
C ALA A 17 -10.91 -8.56 34.06
N LYS A 18 -10.16 -9.38 34.79
CA LYS A 18 -8.71 -9.59 34.71
C LYS A 18 -8.45 -11.09 34.79
N THR A 19 -7.99 -11.73 33.72
CA THR A 19 -7.49 -13.12 33.65
C THR A 19 -7.05 -13.38 32.21
N SER A 20 -6.01 -14.12 31.85
CA SER A 20 -4.80 -14.64 32.51
C SER A 20 -4.08 -15.40 31.38
N SER A 21 -2.84 -15.06 31.09
CA SER A 21 -2.01 -15.74 30.10
C SER A 21 -1.47 -17.08 30.65
N PRO A 22 -1.41 -18.15 29.84
CA PRO A 22 -0.53 -19.29 30.13
C PRO A 22 0.84 -19.14 29.46
N LYS A 23 1.84 -19.58 30.22
CA LYS A 23 3.29 -19.64 29.98
C LYS A 23 3.73 -20.73 28.99
N GLU A 24 4.87 -20.45 28.38
CA GLU A 24 6.02 -21.31 28.02
C GLU A 24 5.81 -22.82 27.84
N ASN A 25 6.34 -23.32 26.71
CA ASN A 25 7.21 -24.48 26.80
C ASN A 25 8.31 -24.40 25.73
N SER A 26 9.55 -24.50 26.21
CA SER A 26 10.80 -24.66 25.49
C SER A 26 11.03 -26.13 25.15
N ASP A 27 11.59 -26.41 23.97
CA ASP A 27 12.45 -27.57 23.78
C ASP A 27 13.56 -27.25 22.77
N ALA A 28 14.77 -27.61 23.18
CA ALA A 28 16.03 -27.54 22.45
C ALA A 28 16.52 -28.96 22.19
N LEU A 29 17.25 -29.18 21.09
CA LEU A 29 18.25 -30.25 20.88
C LEU A 29 18.92 -30.01 19.51
N GLU A 30 20.19 -29.58 19.52
CA GLU A 30 21.42 -30.36 19.20
C GLU A 30 21.62 -30.61 17.68
N ALA A 31 22.59 -30.00 17.00
CA ALA A 31 24.07 -30.11 17.05
C ALA A 31 24.62 -31.24 16.15
N THR A 32 25.50 -30.89 15.19
CA THR A 32 26.75 -31.58 14.71
C THR A 32 27.15 -31.10 13.27
N THR A 33 28.28 -30.38 13.11
CA THR A 33 29.63 -30.78 12.56
C THR A 33 29.65 -31.14 11.06
N ASP A 34 30.63 -30.89 10.17
CA ASP A 34 32.01 -30.34 10.08
C ASP A 34 32.19 -29.90 8.59
N LYS A 35 32.81 -28.76 8.21
CA LYS A 35 34.25 -28.50 7.85
C LYS A 35 34.77 -29.19 6.54
N PRO A 36 35.95 -28.84 5.97
CA PRO A 36 36.17 -27.93 4.81
C PRO A 36 36.92 -28.57 3.60
N SER A 37 37.13 -27.81 2.50
CA SER A 37 38.27 -27.94 1.56
C SER A 37 38.22 -26.75 0.56
N ASP A 38 39.17 -25.79 0.54
CA ASP A 38 40.45 -25.80 -0.20
C ASP A 38 40.32 -26.27 -1.66
N SER A 39 40.89 -25.68 -2.70
CA SER A 39 41.72 -24.49 -2.99
C SER A 39 41.96 -24.55 -4.54
N VAL A 40 42.26 -23.49 -5.30
CA VAL A 40 43.58 -23.21 -5.91
C VAL A 40 43.40 -22.50 -7.28
N ASN A 41 44.11 -21.35 -7.43
CA ASN A 41 44.74 -20.71 -8.61
C ASN A 41 43.94 -20.29 -9.86
N GLU A 42 44.40 -19.38 -10.72
CA GLU A 42 45.38 -18.26 -10.78
C GLU A 42 45.43 -17.88 -12.29
N VAL A 43 45.90 -16.68 -12.60
CA VAL A 43 46.47 -16.23 -13.90
C VAL A 43 45.53 -15.61 -14.94
N THR A 44 45.48 -14.27 -14.86
CA THR A 44 45.90 -13.28 -15.88
C THR A 44 45.66 -13.57 -17.37
N SER A 45 44.86 -12.73 -18.03
CA SER A 45 45.18 -12.25 -19.38
C SER A 45 44.60 -10.87 -19.64
N VAL A 46 45.52 -9.92 -19.79
CA VAL A 46 45.30 -8.54 -20.21
C VAL A 46 45.06 -8.55 -21.71
N VAL A 47 43.84 -8.19 -22.16
CA VAL A 47 43.60 -7.79 -23.55
C VAL A 47 42.89 -6.44 -23.52
N SER A 48 43.69 -5.38 -23.67
CA SER A 48 43.23 -4.03 -23.93
C SER A 48 42.50 -4.00 -25.27
N LYS A 49 41.18 -4.09 -25.23
CA LYS A 49 40.30 -3.92 -26.39
C LYS A 49 40.05 -2.43 -26.63
N PRO A 50 40.00 -1.95 -27.89
CA PRO A 50 40.01 -0.53 -28.19
C PRO A 50 38.79 0.20 -27.63
N LEU A 51 39.02 1.43 -27.15
CA LEU A 51 38.00 2.45 -26.87
C LEU A 51 37.12 2.63 -28.13
N ALA A 52 36.03 1.89 -28.20
CA ALA A 52 34.87 2.32 -28.96
C ALA A 52 34.15 3.33 -28.07
N SER A 53 34.24 4.61 -28.47
CA SER A 53 33.39 5.68 -27.97
C SER A 53 31.94 5.34 -28.30
N SER A 54 31.30 4.52 -27.47
CA SER A 54 29.86 4.40 -27.43
C SER A 54 29.35 5.74 -26.90
N ALA A 55 29.01 6.63 -27.83
CA ALA A 55 28.08 7.71 -27.55
C ALA A 55 26.84 7.04 -26.94
N VAL A 56 26.73 7.13 -25.62
CA VAL A 56 25.52 6.78 -24.88
C VAL A 56 24.51 7.80 -25.33
N ASP A 57 23.75 7.41 -26.35
CA ASP A 57 22.51 8.05 -26.72
C ASP A 57 21.67 8.06 -25.44
N LYS A 58 21.56 9.24 -24.82
CA LYS A 58 20.70 9.46 -23.65
C LYS A 58 19.28 9.29 -24.15
N THR A 59 18.84 8.03 -24.24
CA THR A 59 17.43 7.70 -24.36
C THR A 59 16.78 8.38 -23.16
N ALA A 60 16.04 9.45 -23.41
CA ALA A 60 15.33 10.18 -22.37
C ALA A 60 14.49 9.16 -21.59
N ASP A 61 14.63 9.15 -20.26
CA ASP A 61 13.82 8.28 -19.43
C ASP A 61 12.35 8.51 -19.79
N PRO A 62 11.56 7.44 -19.99
CA PRO A 62 10.17 7.56 -20.38
C PRO A 62 9.42 8.40 -19.35
N GLU A 63 8.64 9.37 -19.85
CA GLU A 63 7.81 10.24 -19.03
C GLU A 63 6.88 9.41 -18.12
N ILE A 64 6.94 9.66 -16.81
CA ILE A 64 6.11 8.97 -15.82
C ILE A 64 4.69 9.51 -15.94
N LYS A 65 3.72 8.63 -16.22
CA LYS A 65 2.30 8.99 -16.28
C LYS A 65 1.59 8.52 -15.02
N PHE A 66 0.84 9.37 -14.32
CA PHE A 66 0.04 8.93 -13.17
C PHE A 66 -1.43 8.67 -13.51
N THR A 67 -1.84 8.83 -14.77
CA THR A 67 -3.24 8.66 -15.19
C THR A 67 -3.61 7.20 -15.44
N GLY A 68 -4.90 6.90 -15.48
CA GLY A 68 -5.45 5.58 -15.76
C GLY A 68 -5.68 4.71 -14.52
N LYS A 69 -5.90 3.43 -14.78
CA LYS A 69 -6.28 2.43 -13.77
C LYS A 69 -5.05 1.80 -13.11
N PHE A 70 -5.10 1.58 -11.81
CA PHE A 70 -4.06 0.90 -11.04
C PHE A 70 -4.67 -0.12 -10.08
N ASP A 71 -4.08 -1.31 -10.05
CA ASP A 71 -4.41 -2.33 -9.06
C ASP A 71 -3.41 -2.24 -7.91
N LEU A 72 -3.94 -2.13 -6.69
CA LEU A 72 -3.21 -1.92 -5.45
C LEU A 72 -3.09 -3.24 -4.67
N TYR A 73 -1.90 -3.49 -4.14
CA TYR A 73 -1.56 -4.68 -3.35
C TYR A 73 -0.95 -4.25 -2.03
N GLY A 74 -1.59 -4.62 -0.92
CA GLY A 74 -1.13 -4.22 0.41
C GLY A 74 0.27 -4.72 0.72
N MET A 75 1.12 -3.84 1.26
CA MET A 75 2.49 -4.21 1.68
C MET A 75 2.54 -5.20 2.85
N LYS A 76 1.43 -5.34 3.57
CA LYS A 76 1.26 -6.30 4.68
C LYS A 76 1.05 -7.75 4.18
N LEU A 77 0.92 -7.99 2.87
CA LEU A 77 0.75 -9.34 2.31
C LEU A 77 2.06 -10.14 2.38
N PRO A 78 2.16 -11.20 3.22
CA PRO A 78 3.44 -11.85 3.52
C PRO A 78 4.12 -12.47 2.29
N PHE A 79 3.34 -12.95 1.32
CA PHE A 79 3.87 -13.58 0.12
C PHE A 79 4.52 -12.58 -0.84
N LEU A 80 3.98 -11.36 -0.97
CA LEU A 80 4.59 -10.29 -1.76
C LEU A 80 5.82 -9.73 -1.06
N HIS A 81 5.71 -9.52 0.26
CA HIS A 81 6.82 -9.05 1.07
C HIS A 81 8.05 -9.97 0.96
N LYS A 82 7.88 -11.29 1.09
CA LYS A 82 8.97 -12.26 0.95
C LYS A 82 9.62 -12.26 -0.43
N VAL A 83 8.90 -11.84 -1.47
CA VAL A 83 9.47 -11.69 -2.81
C VAL A 83 10.24 -10.38 -2.94
N TYR A 84 9.67 -9.28 -2.43
CA TYR A 84 10.29 -7.96 -2.47
C TYR A 84 11.58 -7.91 -1.65
N LEU A 85 11.59 -8.50 -0.46
CA LEU A 85 12.76 -8.60 0.41
C LEU A 85 12.92 -10.04 0.90
N PRO A 86 13.60 -10.91 0.12
CA PRO A 86 13.80 -12.30 0.49
C PRO A 86 14.51 -12.44 1.83
N PRO A 87 14.17 -13.47 2.65
CA PRO A 87 14.84 -13.73 3.91
C PRO A 87 16.37 -13.78 3.75
N GLY A 88 17.09 -13.00 4.55
CA GLY A 88 18.55 -12.89 4.48
C GLY A 88 19.09 -11.89 3.46
N SER A 89 18.25 -11.36 2.57
CA SER A 89 18.62 -10.24 1.70
C SER A 89 18.45 -8.91 2.42
N LYS A 90 19.35 -7.96 2.14
CA LYS A 90 19.21 -6.55 2.52
C LYS A 90 18.75 -5.67 1.35
N THR A 91 18.72 -6.23 0.15
CA THR A 91 18.46 -5.49 -1.09
C THR A 91 17.07 -5.86 -1.59
N PRO A 92 16.19 -4.85 -1.83
CA PRO A 92 14.90 -5.10 -2.42
C PRO A 92 14.97 -5.60 -3.87
N ASN A 93 13.99 -6.40 -4.27
CA ASN A 93 13.84 -6.96 -5.62
C ASN A 93 12.51 -6.51 -6.25
N PRO A 94 12.43 -5.26 -6.75
CA PRO A 94 11.20 -4.72 -7.35
C PRO A 94 10.78 -5.44 -8.63
N GLU A 95 11.74 -5.97 -9.41
CA GLU A 95 11.45 -6.68 -10.65
C GLU A 95 10.71 -8.00 -10.38
N GLU A 96 11.15 -8.79 -9.40
CA GLU A 96 10.49 -10.04 -9.04
C GLU A 96 9.14 -9.80 -8.36
N LEU A 97 9.04 -8.75 -7.55
CA LEU A 97 7.77 -8.31 -6.97
C LEU A 97 6.76 -7.95 -8.07
N TYR A 98 7.18 -7.15 -9.06
CA TYR A 98 6.33 -6.79 -10.20
C TYR A 98 5.81 -8.03 -10.93
N LYS A 99 6.71 -8.96 -11.29
CA LYS A 99 6.33 -10.22 -11.97
C LYS A 99 5.33 -11.03 -11.12
N THR A 100 5.57 -11.11 -9.82
CA THR A 100 4.69 -11.81 -8.89
C THR A 100 3.31 -11.15 -8.85
N ILE A 101 3.23 -9.83 -8.70
CA ILE A 101 1.98 -9.08 -8.71
C ILE A 101 1.17 -9.35 -9.98
N LEU A 102 1.79 -9.40 -11.17
CA LEU A 102 1.08 -9.71 -12.41
C LEU A 102 0.38 -11.08 -12.38
N THR A 103 0.91 -12.07 -11.65
CA THR A 103 0.26 -13.39 -11.51
C THR A 103 -1.03 -13.33 -10.68
N TYR A 104 -1.10 -12.42 -9.70
CA TYR A 104 -2.29 -12.18 -8.88
C TYR A 104 -3.28 -11.23 -9.59
N GLN A 105 -2.77 -10.27 -10.35
CA GLN A 105 -3.59 -9.39 -11.19
C GLN A 105 -4.43 -10.20 -12.18
N ALA A 106 -3.86 -11.22 -12.80
CA ALA A 106 -4.59 -12.11 -13.71
C ALA A 106 -5.77 -12.84 -13.03
N LYS A 107 -5.76 -12.98 -11.70
CA LYS A 107 -6.82 -13.59 -10.90
C LYS A 107 -7.80 -12.57 -10.33
N LYS A 108 -7.60 -11.27 -10.59
CA LYS A 108 -8.35 -10.15 -9.97
C LYS A 108 -8.26 -10.16 -8.44
N ASP A 109 -7.11 -10.58 -7.92
CA ASP A 109 -6.84 -10.69 -6.47
C ASP A 109 -6.06 -9.48 -5.97
N ASN A 110 -6.59 -8.29 -6.24
CA ASN A 110 -6.03 -7.02 -5.80
C ASN A 110 -6.70 -6.56 -4.50
N THR A 111 -5.95 -5.87 -3.63
CA THR A 111 -6.47 -5.37 -2.35
C THR A 111 -7.43 -4.19 -2.56
N ALA A 112 -7.06 -3.29 -3.46
CA ALA A 112 -7.85 -2.13 -3.85
C ALA A 112 -7.55 -1.77 -5.31
N GLN A 113 -8.32 -0.85 -5.88
CA GLN A 113 -8.13 -0.36 -7.24
C GLN A 113 -8.41 1.14 -7.25
N ILE A 114 -7.61 1.88 -8.00
CA ILE A 114 -7.86 3.29 -8.27
C ILE A 114 -7.92 3.53 -9.77
N THR A 115 -8.67 4.55 -10.18
CA THR A 115 -8.59 5.12 -11.52
C THR A 115 -8.37 6.61 -11.40
N LEU A 116 -7.25 7.08 -11.93
CA LEU A 116 -6.90 8.50 -11.99
C LEU A 116 -7.28 9.04 -13.37
N PRO A 117 -7.91 10.22 -13.45
CA PRO A 117 -8.34 10.78 -14.73
C PRO A 117 -7.15 11.26 -15.56
N ASP A 118 -7.36 11.47 -16.86
CA ASP A 118 -6.32 12.01 -17.74
C ASP A 118 -5.96 13.47 -17.40
N GLU A 119 -6.93 14.24 -16.90
CA GLU A 119 -6.74 15.61 -16.39
C GLU A 119 -6.80 15.61 -14.87
N LEU A 120 -5.66 15.34 -14.22
CA LEU A 120 -5.57 15.16 -12.76
C LEU A 120 -6.19 16.32 -11.96
N THR A 121 -5.96 17.57 -12.34
CA THR A 121 -6.41 18.73 -11.56
C THR A 121 -7.87 19.15 -11.78
N ARG A 122 -8.60 18.48 -12.68
CA ARG A 122 -9.94 18.92 -13.12
C ARG A 122 -11.04 17.89 -12.94
N ALA A 123 -10.68 16.63 -12.76
CA ALA A 123 -11.62 15.54 -12.64
C ALA A 123 -11.35 14.73 -11.37
N SER A 124 -12.39 14.08 -10.87
CA SER A 124 -12.28 13.13 -9.78
C SER A 124 -11.84 11.76 -10.29
N GLY A 125 -11.00 11.10 -9.50
CA GLY A 125 -10.68 9.69 -9.67
C GLY A 125 -11.68 8.80 -8.93
N THR A 126 -11.54 7.49 -9.11
CA THR A 126 -12.31 6.48 -8.36
C THR A 126 -11.39 5.66 -7.49
N PHE A 127 -11.87 5.26 -6.32
CA PHE A 127 -11.19 4.37 -5.40
C PHE A 127 -12.15 3.24 -4.98
N LYS A 128 -11.70 1.99 -5.09
CA LYS A 128 -12.47 0.79 -4.72
C LYS A 128 -11.63 -0.10 -3.83
N SER A 129 -12.16 -0.51 -2.69
CA SER A 129 -11.48 -1.43 -1.76
C SER A 129 -12.50 -2.36 -1.11
N PHE A 130 -12.21 -3.67 -1.13
CA PHE A 130 -13.03 -4.66 -0.42
C PHE A 130 -12.82 -4.65 1.10
N VAL A 131 -11.82 -3.91 1.58
CA VAL A 131 -11.58 -3.73 3.02
C VAL A 131 -12.45 -2.62 3.58
N LEU A 132 -12.91 -1.69 2.74
CA LEU A 132 -13.75 -0.56 3.11
C LEU A 132 -15.19 -0.83 2.66
N CYS A 133 -15.93 -1.62 3.45
CA CYS A 133 -17.31 -1.97 3.16
C CYS A 133 -18.29 -1.33 4.14
N ASP A 134 -19.46 -0.99 3.63
CA ASP A 134 -20.61 -0.64 4.44
C ASP A 134 -21.07 -1.89 5.22
N PRO A 135 -21.12 -1.83 6.56
CA PRO A 135 -21.45 -2.99 7.39
C PRO A 135 -22.94 -3.38 7.37
N MET A 136 -23.80 -2.55 6.79
CA MET A 136 -25.23 -2.81 6.61
C MET A 136 -25.55 -3.34 5.22
N GLU A 137 -24.93 -2.78 4.19
CA GLU A 137 -25.17 -3.19 2.80
C GLU A 137 -24.24 -4.32 2.34
N GLU A 138 -23.16 -4.59 3.10
CA GLU A 138 -22.10 -5.54 2.75
C GLU A 138 -21.44 -5.23 1.38
N MET A 139 -21.48 -3.96 0.98
CA MET A 139 -20.96 -3.44 -0.28
C MET A 139 -19.79 -2.48 -0.04
N PRO A 140 -18.79 -2.42 -0.94
CA PRO A 140 -17.72 -1.43 -0.84
C PRO A 140 -18.28 0.00 -0.84
N PHE A 141 -17.70 0.87 -0.02
CA PHE A 141 -18.04 2.30 -0.04
C PHE A 141 -17.74 2.90 -1.43
N PRO A 142 -18.64 3.74 -1.99
CA PRO A 142 -18.34 4.48 -3.20
C PRO A 142 -17.39 5.63 -2.86
N ILE A 143 -16.09 5.43 -3.07
CA ILE A 143 -15.06 6.42 -2.73
C ILE A 143 -14.55 7.07 -4.03
N LYS A 144 -14.52 8.41 -4.05
CA LYS A 144 -13.88 9.20 -5.09
C LYS A 144 -12.55 9.77 -4.61
N ILE A 145 -11.71 10.10 -5.57
CA ILE A 145 -10.44 10.80 -5.33
C ILE A 145 -10.60 12.24 -5.82
N THR A 146 -10.49 13.20 -4.92
CA THR A 146 -10.59 14.64 -5.17
C THR A 146 -9.22 15.30 -5.04
N ASP A 147 -9.12 16.57 -5.45
CA ASP A 147 -7.92 17.40 -5.30
C ASP A 147 -6.62 16.70 -5.75
N ILE A 148 -6.70 16.01 -6.89
CA ILE A 148 -5.59 15.22 -7.40
C ILE A 148 -4.53 16.14 -7.98
N ASN A 149 -3.32 16.02 -7.46
CA ASN A 149 -2.19 16.87 -7.82
C ASN A 149 -0.92 16.05 -8.02
N GLU A 150 -0.16 16.38 -9.06
CA GLU A 150 1.22 15.92 -9.19
C GLU A 150 2.12 16.76 -8.28
N THR A 151 2.86 16.10 -7.41
CA THR A 151 3.69 16.77 -6.40
C THR A 151 4.84 15.88 -5.98
N VAL A 152 5.79 16.45 -5.25
CA VAL A 152 6.86 15.67 -4.62
C VAL A 152 6.27 14.92 -3.43
N VAL A 153 6.00 13.62 -3.61
CA VAL A 153 5.43 12.78 -2.57
C VAL A 153 6.46 12.46 -1.50
N LYS A 154 6.11 12.76 -0.26
CA LYS A 154 6.86 12.42 0.94
C LYS A 154 5.97 11.62 1.88
N PHE A 155 6.54 10.57 2.46
CA PHE A 155 5.90 9.77 3.49
C PHE A 155 6.39 10.20 4.86
N THR A 156 5.50 10.15 5.85
CA THR A 156 5.84 10.47 7.24
C THR A 156 6.67 9.36 7.86
N SER A 157 7.40 9.64 8.94
CA SER A 157 8.17 8.61 9.64
C SER A 157 7.30 7.47 10.18
N ASN A 158 6.02 7.72 10.49
CA ASN A 158 5.11 6.66 10.92
C ASN A 158 4.74 5.75 9.75
N GLN A 159 4.43 6.34 8.58
CA GLN A 159 4.16 5.58 7.35
C GLN A 159 5.37 4.71 6.96
N LEU A 160 6.59 5.25 7.06
CA LEU A 160 7.81 4.48 6.77
C LEU A 160 8.06 3.34 7.77
N LYS A 161 7.73 3.53 9.06
CA LYS A 161 7.90 2.51 10.11
C LYS A 161 6.87 1.39 10.02
N GLU A 162 5.60 1.74 9.81
CA GLU A 162 4.52 0.76 9.74
C GLU A 162 4.53 -0.03 8.44
N PHE A 163 5.09 0.57 7.39
CA PHE A 163 5.25 -0.02 6.08
C PHE A 163 6.73 0.03 5.72
N VAL A 164 7.52 -0.84 6.37
CA VAL A 164 8.99 -1.00 6.31
C VAL A 164 9.57 -1.04 4.88
N HIS A 165 8.71 -1.14 3.87
CA HIS A 165 9.06 -1.33 2.47
C HIS A 165 8.69 -0.15 1.59
N ILE A 166 8.16 0.94 2.15
CA ILE A 166 8.15 2.22 1.46
C ILE A 166 9.59 2.72 1.43
N SER A 167 10.13 2.92 0.23
CA SER A 167 11.55 3.24 0.07
C SER A 167 11.87 4.64 0.60
N GLU A 168 12.75 4.76 1.60
CA GLU A 168 13.21 6.09 2.06
C GLU A 168 14.11 6.79 1.03
N THR A 169 14.74 6.01 0.15
CA THR A 169 15.74 6.49 -0.82
C THR A 169 15.10 7.02 -2.08
N VAL A 170 13.90 6.52 -2.43
CA VAL A 170 13.15 7.03 -3.57
C VAL A 170 12.58 8.39 -3.19
N LYS A 171 12.97 9.41 -3.96
CA LYS A 171 12.39 10.74 -3.94
C LYS A 171 12.03 11.06 -5.36
N GLY A 172 10.86 11.64 -5.58
CA GLY A 172 10.44 11.93 -6.93
C GLY A 172 9.06 12.55 -7.00
N LEU A 173 8.70 12.88 -8.24
CA LEU A 173 7.35 13.23 -8.60
C LEU A 173 6.43 12.04 -8.32
N GLY A 174 5.27 12.35 -7.79
CA GLY A 174 4.19 11.41 -7.53
C GLY A 174 2.86 12.13 -7.66
N VAL A 175 1.80 11.44 -7.27
CA VAL A 175 0.45 11.96 -7.23
C VAL A 175 -0.08 11.86 -5.80
N SER A 176 -0.82 12.88 -5.38
CA SER A 176 -1.61 12.86 -4.15
C SER A 176 -3.04 13.28 -4.45
N GLY A 177 -3.99 12.82 -3.66
CA GLY A 177 -5.37 13.27 -3.70
C GLY A 177 -6.08 12.98 -2.39
N ASP A 178 -7.22 13.62 -2.19
CA ASP A 178 -8.09 13.41 -1.05
C ASP A 178 -9.10 12.31 -1.38
N LEU A 179 -9.47 11.54 -0.36
CA LEU A 179 -10.45 10.47 -0.47
C LEU A 179 -11.73 10.90 0.23
N GLU A 180 -12.85 10.80 -0.48
CA GLU A 180 -14.17 11.19 0.01
C GLU A 180 -15.23 10.20 -0.47
N LEU A 181 -16.37 10.14 0.21
CA LEU A 181 -17.51 9.40 -0.34
C LEU A 181 -18.06 10.14 -1.56
N ASP A 182 -18.39 9.40 -2.61
CA ASP A 182 -18.92 9.97 -3.84
C ASP A 182 -20.33 10.55 -3.62
N GLU A 183 -21.11 9.87 -2.77
CA GLU A 183 -22.49 10.19 -2.43
C GLU A 183 -22.73 10.14 -0.92
N ASP A 184 -23.81 10.80 -0.48
CA ASP A 184 -24.30 10.72 0.88
C ASP A 184 -24.70 9.27 1.20
N ASN A 185 -23.91 8.60 2.05
CA ASN A 185 -24.22 7.25 2.49
C ASN A 185 -25.04 7.30 3.79
N CYS A 186 -26.24 6.74 3.74
CA CYS A 186 -27.09 6.63 4.92
C CYS A 186 -26.35 5.87 6.03
N GLY A 187 -26.32 6.43 7.23
CA GLY A 187 -25.67 5.77 8.35
C GLY A 187 -24.21 6.15 8.57
N VAL A 188 -23.56 6.83 7.62
CA VAL A 188 -22.24 7.46 7.80
C VAL A 188 -22.42 8.91 8.25
N SER A 189 -21.65 9.36 9.24
CA SER A 189 -21.66 10.77 9.68
C SER A 189 -20.60 11.62 9.01
N SER A 190 -19.44 11.03 8.71
CA SER A 190 -18.35 11.67 8.00
C SER A 190 -17.41 10.61 7.45
N ALA A 191 -16.75 10.90 6.34
CA ALA A 191 -15.71 10.06 5.79
C ALA A 191 -14.68 10.91 5.06
N SER A 192 -13.40 10.62 5.27
CA SER A 192 -12.30 11.39 4.67
C SER A 192 -11.00 10.60 4.72
N GLY A 193 -10.10 10.88 3.80
CA GLY A 193 -8.77 10.30 3.80
C GLY A 193 -7.86 10.96 2.78
N ASP A 194 -6.67 10.40 2.63
CA ASP A 194 -5.69 10.83 1.63
C ASP A 194 -5.06 9.62 0.95
N ILE A 195 -4.67 9.78 -0.31
CA ILE A 195 -3.85 8.82 -1.05
C ILE A 195 -2.62 9.52 -1.61
N LYS A 196 -1.48 8.84 -1.55
CA LYS A 196 -0.20 9.26 -2.11
C LYS A 196 0.42 8.09 -2.85
N MET A 197 0.92 8.33 -4.05
CA MET A 197 1.56 7.31 -4.88
C MET A 197 2.72 7.90 -5.68
N ARG A 198 3.81 7.15 -5.85
CA ARG A 198 4.94 7.53 -6.71
C ARG A 198 5.53 6.30 -7.39
N GLN A 199 6.32 6.52 -8.44
CA GLN A 199 7.03 5.44 -9.10
C GLN A 199 8.14 4.91 -8.18
N LEU A 200 8.18 3.58 -7.98
CA LEU A 200 9.21 2.88 -7.22
C LEU A 200 10.29 2.33 -8.16
N TRP A 201 9.87 1.78 -9.29
CA TRP A 201 10.76 1.11 -10.24
C TRP A 201 10.16 1.09 -11.63
N SER A 202 11.02 1.17 -12.65
CA SER A 202 10.63 0.98 -14.03
C SER A 202 11.72 0.27 -14.83
N LYS A 203 11.30 -0.44 -15.90
CA LYS A 203 12.18 -1.10 -16.86
C LYS A 203 11.45 -1.27 -18.17
N VAL A 204 12.18 -1.23 -19.28
CA VAL A 204 11.66 -1.62 -20.59
C VAL A 204 12.01 -3.08 -20.83
N ASP A 205 11.02 -3.92 -21.18
CA ASP A 205 11.27 -5.31 -21.51
C ASP A 205 11.89 -5.48 -22.91
N ALA A 206 12.26 -6.71 -23.27
CA ALA A 206 12.85 -7.00 -24.58
C ALA A 206 11.93 -6.71 -25.78
N LYS A 207 10.63 -6.50 -25.54
CA LYS A 207 9.62 -6.17 -26.55
C LYS A 207 9.31 -4.66 -26.59
N GLY A 208 10.03 -3.84 -25.83
CA GLY A 208 9.78 -2.40 -25.74
C GLY A 208 8.60 -2.04 -24.85
N LYS A 209 8.05 -2.97 -24.07
CA LYS A 209 6.95 -2.68 -23.14
C LYS A 209 7.51 -2.13 -21.83
N ASN A 210 6.95 -1.00 -21.39
CA ASN A 210 7.25 -0.44 -20.08
C ASN A 210 6.65 -1.31 -18.97
N MET A 211 7.51 -1.72 -18.04
CA MET A 211 7.17 -2.35 -16.77
C MET A 211 7.31 -1.27 -15.71
N GLU A 212 6.23 -0.99 -14.99
CA GLU A 212 6.21 0.06 -13.97
C GLU A 212 5.65 -0.50 -12.67
N LEU A 213 6.37 -0.25 -11.59
CA LEU A 213 5.94 -0.54 -10.23
C LEU A 213 5.89 0.77 -9.46
N PHE A 214 4.78 1.00 -8.79
CA PHE A 214 4.56 2.15 -7.94
C PHE A 214 4.49 1.71 -6.48
N GLU A 215 4.77 2.64 -5.59
CA GLU A 215 4.53 2.50 -4.15
C GLU A 215 3.69 3.67 -3.67
N GLY A 216 2.92 3.44 -2.62
CA GLY A 216 2.07 4.46 -2.07
C GLY A 216 1.53 4.12 -0.69
N PHE A 217 0.73 5.04 -0.20
CA PHE A 217 0.01 4.94 1.05
C PHE A 217 -1.36 5.57 0.87
N PHE A 218 -2.38 4.99 1.50
CA PHE A 218 -3.61 5.71 1.75
C PHE A 218 -4.04 5.58 3.21
N SER A 219 -4.79 6.58 3.67
CA SER A 219 -5.60 6.53 4.89
C SER A 219 -7.06 6.79 4.53
N PHE A 220 -8.00 6.15 5.23
CA PHE A 220 -9.42 6.47 5.11
C PHE A 220 -10.12 6.21 6.43
N ASP A 221 -10.74 7.25 6.97
CA ASP A 221 -11.55 7.21 8.17
C ASP A 221 -13.03 7.33 7.79
N VAL A 222 -13.86 6.46 8.36
CA VAL A 222 -15.32 6.53 8.25
C VAL A 222 -15.88 6.55 9.65
N SER A 223 -16.57 7.62 10.02
CA SER A 223 -17.30 7.72 11.27
C SER A 223 -18.76 7.36 11.04
N TYR A 224 -19.29 6.48 11.89
CA TYR A 224 -20.66 6.01 11.80
C TYR A 224 -21.63 6.89 12.60
N SER A 225 -22.77 7.17 11.99
CA SER A 225 -23.87 7.89 12.63
C SER A 225 -24.46 7.09 13.82
N GLY A 226 -25.32 7.76 14.60
CA GLY A 226 -26.05 7.11 15.69
C GLY A 226 -26.88 5.90 15.24
N MET A 227 -27.28 5.83 13.96
CA MET A 227 -28.04 4.69 13.43
C MET A 227 -27.21 3.41 13.42
N TYR A 228 -26.01 3.43 12.83
CA TYR A 228 -25.10 2.29 12.75
C TYR A 228 -24.59 1.90 14.14
N ARG A 229 -24.29 2.90 14.98
CA ARG A 229 -23.89 2.67 16.37
C ARG A 229 -24.96 1.91 17.18
N ARG A 230 -26.23 2.28 17.04
CA ARG A 230 -27.36 1.60 17.72
C ARG A 230 -27.57 0.16 17.25
N LYS A 231 -27.13 -0.17 16.02
CA LYS A 231 -27.15 -1.54 15.47
C LYS A 231 -25.91 -2.36 15.85
N GLY A 232 -24.96 -1.78 16.59
CA GLY A 232 -23.80 -2.50 17.11
C GLY A 232 -22.56 -2.48 16.20
N HIS A 233 -22.55 -1.70 15.12
CA HIS A 233 -21.40 -1.63 14.19
C HIS A 233 -20.21 -0.81 14.73
N GLY A 234 -20.28 -0.32 15.96
CA GLY A 234 -19.22 0.53 16.54
C GLY A 234 -19.28 1.97 16.03
N SER A 235 -18.22 2.75 16.30
CA SER A 235 -18.16 4.18 15.99
C SER A 235 -17.71 4.50 14.57
N GLY A 236 -17.22 3.52 13.82
CA GLY A 236 -16.58 3.75 12.54
C GLY A 236 -15.49 2.74 12.25
N GLN A 237 -14.74 3.02 11.19
CA GLN A 237 -13.54 2.29 10.78
C GLN A 237 -12.46 3.29 10.38
N ASN A 238 -11.21 2.92 10.65
CA ASN A 238 -10.05 3.65 10.22
C ASN A 238 -9.10 2.65 9.54
N VAL A 239 -8.78 2.89 8.28
CA VAL A 239 -7.92 2.02 7.49
C VAL A 239 -6.73 2.81 6.98
N GLU A 240 -5.54 2.33 7.33
CA GLU A 240 -4.27 2.82 6.81
C GLU A 240 -3.52 1.68 6.12
N MET A 241 -3.04 1.94 4.90
CA MET A 241 -2.35 0.93 4.13
C MET A 241 -1.29 1.51 3.19
N GLY A 242 -0.04 1.08 3.39
CA GLY A 242 1.00 1.11 2.36
C GLY A 242 0.74 0.04 1.32
N PHE A 243 0.96 0.36 0.04
CA PHE A 243 0.68 -0.52 -1.08
C PHE A 243 1.76 -0.45 -2.16
N TRP A 244 1.88 -1.54 -2.92
CA TRP A 244 2.46 -1.52 -4.26
C TRP A 244 1.35 -1.41 -5.29
N ALA A 245 1.60 -0.73 -6.41
CA ALA A 245 0.64 -0.64 -7.50
C ALA A 245 1.27 -0.98 -8.84
N VAL A 246 0.45 -1.59 -9.71
CA VAL A 246 0.75 -1.81 -11.12
C VAL A 246 -0.40 -1.26 -11.97
N ARG A 247 -0.13 -0.97 -13.24
CA ARG A 247 -1.18 -0.59 -14.19
C ARG A 247 -2.25 -1.66 -14.25
N GLY A 248 -3.51 -1.27 -14.08
CA GLY A 248 -4.66 -2.15 -14.22
C GLY A 248 -4.83 -2.63 -15.67
N ALA A 249 -5.35 -3.84 -15.85
CA ALA A 249 -5.80 -4.27 -17.16
C ALA A 249 -6.95 -3.37 -17.63
N ALA A 250 -6.83 -2.90 -18.88
CA ALA A 250 -7.88 -2.19 -19.61
C ALA A 250 -9.12 -3.08 -19.74
#